data_AF-A0A380SD45-F1
#
_entry.id   AF-A0A380SD45-F1
#
_cell.length_a   1.000
_cell.length_b   1.000
_cell.length_c   1.000
_cell.angle_alpha   90.00
_cell.angle_beta   90.00
_cell.angle_gamma   90.00
#
_symmetry.space_group_name_H-M   'P 1'
#
loop_
_entity.id
_entity.type
_entity.pdbx_description
1 polymer ?
#
loop_
_entity_poly.entity_id
_entity_poly.type
_entity_poly.pdbx_seq_one_letter_code
_entity_poly.pdbx_strand_id
1 'polypeptide(L)'
;MENGVRDNELIHSIIDILERNSGLLDLDEAVSQIFWPKARSYRISITIGEKENRHGGREFLFSDYENTVKGEERERRAETFYCQDLRAWMDDLANMAITEARKMV
;
A
#
# COMPACT_ATOMS: atom_id res chain seq x y z
N MET A 1 -6.93 1.33 8.44
CA MET A 1 -7.07 0.53 7.22
C MET A 1 -7.86 1.39 6.26
N GLU A 2 -7.27 1.71 5.12
CA GLU A 2 -7.98 2.27 3.98
C GLU A 2 -8.93 1.16 3.52
N ASN A 3 -10.18 1.23 3.98
CA ASN A 3 -11.19 0.19 3.80
C ASN A 3 -11.64 0.19 2.34
N GLY A 4 -10.79 -0.31 1.43
CA GLY A 4 -10.93 -0.33 -0.03
C GLY A 4 -12.21 -1.00 -0.57
N VAL A 5 -13.35 -0.47 -0.15
CA VAL A 5 -14.67 -1.08 -0.31
C VAL A 5 -15.59 -0.14 -1.08
N ARG A 6 -15.23 1.14 -1.33
CA ARG A 6 -16.12 2.06 -2.07
C ARG A 6 -15.48 3.09 -2.98
N ASP A 7 -14.15 3.16 -3.06
CA ASP A 7 -13.52 4.24 -3.83
C ASP A 7 -13.80 4.12 -5.33
N ASN A 8 -13.84 2.92 -5.89
CA ASN A 8 -14.22 2.72 -7.29
C ASN A 8 -15.69 3.10 -7.58
N GLU A 9 -16.62 2.79 -6.67
CA GLU A 9 -18.03 3.17 -6.83
C GLU A 9 -18.22 4.70 -6.74
N LEU A 10 -17.49 5.35 -5.83
CA LEU A 10 -17.49 6.80 -5.68
C LEU A 10 -16.86 7.51 -6.89
N ILE A 11 -15.78 6.96 -7.45
CA ILE A 11 -15.15 7.48 -8.68
C ILE A 11 -16.14 7.45 -9.84
N HIS A 12 -16.81 6.32 -10.08
CA HIS A 12 -17.82 6.22 -11.14
C HIS A 12 -18.96 7.22 -10.96
N SER A 13 -19.44 7.39 -9.72
CA SER A 13 -20.50 8.35 -9.39
C SER A 13 -20.09 9.80 -9.70
N ILE A 14 -18.82 10.15 -9.46
CA ILE A 14 -18.28 11.48 -9.70
C ILE A 14 -18.10 11.74 -11.20
N ILE A 15 -17.62 10.75 -11.95
CA ILE A 15 -17.52 10.82 -13.43
C ILE A 15 -18.90 11.10 -14.02
N ASP A 16 -19.92 10.35 -13.64
CA ASP A 16 -21.29 10.51 -14.14
C ASP A 16 -21.87 11.92 -13.88
N ILE A 17 -21.55 12.52 -12.71
CA ILE A 17 -22.00 13.87 -12.35
C ILE A 17 -21.25 14.93 -13.18
N LEU A 18 -19.95 14.74 -13.37
CA LEU A 18 -19.10 15.67 -14.12
C LEU A 18 -19.40 15.60 -15.62
N GLU A 19 -19.64 14.41 -16.19
CA GLU A 19 -20.08 14.23 -17.59
C GLU A 19 -21.36 15.02 -17.89
N ARG A 20 -22.31 15.01 -16.96
CA ARG A 20 -23.60 15.71 -17.11
C ARG A 20 -23.49 17.23 -17.03
N ASN A 21 -22.43 17.77 -16.40
CA ASN A 21 -22.30 19.20 -16.11
C ASN A 21 -21.12 19.89 -16.83
N SER A 22 -20.18 19.15 -17.42
CA SER A 22 -18.97 19.72 -18.00
C SER A 22 -18.66 19.14 -19.37
N GLY A 23 -19.24 19.72 -20.42
CA GLY A 23 -18.97 19.34 -21.81
C GLY A 23 -17.55 19.70 -22.33
N LEU A 24 -16.61 20.07 -21.45
CA LEU A 24 -15.31 20.68 -21.80
C LEU A 24 -14.15 20.31 -20.85
N LEU A 25 -14.37 19.44 -19.85
CA LEU A 25 -13.30 19.02 -18.93
C LEU A 25 -12.84 17.61 -19.28
N ASP A 26 -11.52 17.40 -19.29
CA ASP A 26 -10.94 16.07 -19.23
C ASP A 26 -11.25 15.49 -17.85
N LEU A 27 -12.21 14.57 -17.84
CA LEU A 27 -12.80 14.00 -16.63
C LEU A 27 -11.81 13.12 -15.88
N ASP A 28 -10.95 12.41 -16.61
CA ASP A 28 -9.92 11.58 -16.02
C ASP A 28 -8.86 12.45 -15.33
N GLU A 29 -8.51 13.59 -15.95
CA GLU A 29 -7.61 14.56 -15.32
C GLU A 29 -8.25 15.21 -14.08
N ALA A 30 -9.53 15.59 -14.14
CA ALA A 30 -10.24 16.17 -13.00
C ALA A 30 -10.37 15.19 -11.82
N VAL A 31 -10.72 13.92 -12.09
CA VAL A 31 -10.80 12.86 -11.08
C VAL A 31 -9.41 12.57 -10.49
N SER A 32 -8.38 12.50 -11.33
CA SER A 32 -6.99 12.35 -10.90
C SER A 32 -6.59 13.48 -9.94
N GLN A 33 -6.89 14.75 -10.27
CA GLN A 33 -6.57 15.88 -9.40
C GLN A 33 -7.37 15.92 -8.09
N ILE A 34 -8.57 15.33 -8.03
CA ILE A 34 -9.37 15.30 -6.80
C ILE A 34 -8.91 14.18 -5.87
N PHE A 35 -8.62 13.00 -6.43
CA PHE A 35 -8.31 11.80 -5.64
C PHE A 35 -6.82 11.67 -5.33
N TRP A 36 -5.93 11.90 -6.29
CA TRP A 36 -4.50 11.63 -6.10
C TRP A 36 -3.83 12.47 -5.01
N PRO A 37 -4.19 13.75 -4.78
CA PRO A 37 -3.61 14.52 -3.68
C PRO A 37 -4.02 14.00 -2.29
N LYS A 38 -5.16 13.31 -2.17
CA LYS A 38 -5.67 12.77 -0.90
C LYS A 38 -5.39 11.28 -0.71
N ALA A 39 -5.16 10.54 -1.79
CA ALA A 39 -4.91 9.09 -1.78
C ALA A 39 -3.42 8.72 -1.67
N ARG A 40 -2.49 9.68 -1.72
CA ARG A 40 -1.06 9.41 -1.55
C ARG A 40 -0.71 9.20 -0.08
N SER A 41 -1.15 8.08 0.47
CA SER A 41 -0.54 7.50 1.65
C SER A 41 0.81 6.90 1.22
N TYR A 42 1.90 7.36 1.84
CA TYR A 42 3.23 6.82 1.55
C TYR A 42 3.39 5.53 2.37
N ARG A 43 3.25 4.38 1.69
CA ARG A 43 3.53 3.06 2.26
C ARG A 43 4.94 2.64 1.87
N ILE A 44 5.79 2.47 2.86
CA ILE A 44 7.14 1.93 2.67
C ILE A 44 7.20 0.55 3.32
N SER A 45 7.50 -0.46 2.50
CA SER A 45 7.74 -1.83 2.94
C SER A 45 9.20 -2.18 2.67
N ILE A 46 9.93 -2.52 3.73
CA ILE A 46 11.37 -2.85 3.64
C ILE A 46 11.56 -4.28 4.13
N THR A 47 12.27 -5.08 3.32
CA THR A 47 12.82 -6.36 3.76
C THR A 47 14.05 -6.08 4.60
N ILE A 48 14.01 -6.45 5.87
CA ILE A 48 15.07 -6.14 6.82
C ILE A 48 15.93 -7.37 7.11
N GLY A 49 17.20 -7.14 7.43
CA GLY A 49 18.12 -8.20 7.84
C GLY A 49 18.08 -8.44 9.34
N GLU A 50 18.89 -9.38 9.81
CA GLU A 50 18.96 -9.75 11.22
C GLU A 50 19.44 -8.59 12.10
N LYS A 51 20.32 -7.73 11.57
CA LYS A 51 20.86 -6.56 12.27
C LYS A 51 19.75 -5.58 12.64
N GLU A 52 18.83 -5.31 11.72
CA GLU A 52 17.75 -4.36 11.90
C GLU A 52 16.57 -4.97 12.68
N ASN A 53 16.46 -6.30 12.75
CA ASN A 53 15.45 -7.00 13.55
C ASN A 53 15.81 -7.08 15.06
N ARG A 54 17.02 -6.68 15.47
CA ARG A 54 17.44 -6.62 16.88
C ARG A 54 16.84 -5.42 17.61
N HIS A 55 16.79 -5.47 18.95
CA HIS A 55 16.30 -4.37 19.78
C HIS A 55 17.09 -3.07 19.49
N GLY A 56 16.40 -1.99 19.12
CA GLY A 56 17.01 -0.71 18.71
C GLY A 56 17.52 -0.67 17.26
N GLY A 57 17.59 -1.80 16.54
CA GLY A 57 18.02 -1.84 15.13
C GLY A 57 17.02 -1.18 14.18
N ARG A 58 15.73 -1.24 14.51
CA ARG A 58 14.64 -0.61 13.73
C ARG A 58 14.67 0.91 13.78
N GLU A 59 15.19 1.52 14.84
CA GLU A 59 15.25 2.99 14.98
C GLU A 59 16.11 3.62 13.87
N PHE A 60 17.19 2.93 13.47
CA PHE A 60 18.06 3.39 12.39
C PHE A 60 17.42 3.33 11.01
N LEU A 61 16.46 2.43 10.77
CA LEU A 61 15.80 2.29 9.46
C LEU A 61 14.98 3.52 9.09
N PHE A 62 14.44 4.22 10.09
CA PHE A 62 13.55 5.37 9.91
C PHE A 62 14.20 6.67 10.38
N SER A 63 15.53 6.69 10.55
CA SER A 63 16.25 7.91 10.87
C SER A 63 15.99 8.97 9.80
N ASP A 64 15.68 10.20 10.24
CA ASP A 64 15.37 11.36 9.37
C ASP A 64 14.11 11.24 8.49
N TYR A 65 13.35 10.15 8.63
CA TYR A 65 12.12 9.92 7.89
C TYR A 65 11.08 11.03 8.15
N GLU A 66 10.95 11.45 9.42
CA GLU A 66 9.99 12.48 9.83
C GLU A 66 10.27 13.86 9.23
N ASN A 67 11.55 14.19 8.99
CA ASN A 67 11.99 15.48 8.46
C ASN A 67 11.98 15.50 6.92
N THR A 68 12.14 14.33 6.28
CA THR A 68 12.21 14.22 4.81
C THR A 68 10.83 14.08 4.18
N VAL A 69 9.91 13.33 4.80
CA VAL A 69 8.60 13.05 4.23
C VAL A 69 7.60 14.16 4.53
N LYS A 70 6.99 14.69 3.48
CA LYS A 70 5.91 15.69 3.55
C LYS A 70 4.57 15.00 3.78
N GLY A 71 3.64 15.64 4.49
CA GLY A 71 2.30 15.11 4.78
C GLY A 71 2.06 14.91 6.27
N GLU A 72 0.82 14.60 6.67
CA GLU A 72 0.47 14.39 8.08
C GLU A 72 0.95 13.01 8.59
N GLU A 73 1.20 12.87 9.89
CA GLU A 73 1.65 11.59 10.50
C GLU A 73 0.71 10.42 10.17
N ARG A 74 -0.61 10.67 10.12
CA ARG A 74 -1.64 9.68 9.79
C ARG A 74 -1.51 9.06 8.39
N GLU A 75 -0.81 9.73 7.48
CA GLU A 75 -0.58 9.32 6.08
C GLU A 75 0.72 8.54 5.91
N ARG A 76 1.54 8.48 6.97
CA ARG A 76 2.85 7.82 6.99
C ARG A 76 2.68 6.41 7.55
N ARG A 77 2.93 5.39 6.72
CA ARG A 77 2.90 3.98 7.17
C ARG A 77 4.21 3.29 6.81
N ALA A 78 4.82 2.68 7.82
CA ALA A 78 6.02 1.87 7.69
C ALA A 78 5.75 0.44 8.13
N GLU A 79 6.12 -0.52 7.29
CA GLU A 79 6.05 -1.94 7.60
C GLU A 79 7.42 -2.58 7.38
N THR A 80 7.89 -3.36 8.36
CA THR A 80 9.13 -4.12 8.24
C THR A 80 8.80 -5.60 8.15
N PHE A 81 9.33 -6.27 7.14
CA PHE A 81 9.23 -7.72 7.01
C PHE A 81 10.61 -8.34 7.25
N TYR A 82 10.70 -9.19 8.27
CA TYR A 82 11.90 -9.96 8.57
C TYR A 82 11.64 -11.44 8.30
N CYS A 83 12.46 -12.04 7.46
CA CYS A 83 12.48 -13.48 7.23
C CYS A 83 13.95 -13.91 7.14
N GLN A 84 14.38 -14.76 8.07
CA GLN A 84 15.78 -15.18 8.17
C GLN A 84 16.19 -16.07 7.00
N ASP A 85 15.32 -17.01 6.61
CA ASP A 85 15.51 -17.87 5.44
C ASP A 85 14.30 -17.76 4.52
N LEU A 86 14.35 -16.77 3.63
CA LEU A 86 13.29 -16.51 2.67
C LEU A 86 13.06 -17.70 1.73
N ARG A 87 14.10 -18.47 1.40
CA ARG A 87 13.97 -19.61 0.48
C ARG A 87 13.20 -20.74 1.15
N ALA A 88 13.59 -21.13 2.36
CA ALA A 88 12.87 -22.14 3.11
C ALA A 88 11.40 -21.71 3.36
N TRP A 89 11.18 -20.45 3.72
CA TRP A 89 9.83 -19.93 3.92
C TRP A 89 8.97 -19.98 2.65
N MET A 90 9.54 -19.63 1.48
CA MET A 90 8.82 -19.75 0.21
C MET A 90 8.53 -21.19 -0.18
N ASP A 91 9.47 -22.11 0.09
CA ASP A 91 9.26 -23.54 -0.16
C ASP A 91 8.12 -24.09 0.71
N ASP A 92 8.06 -23.71 1.99
CA ASP A 92 6.97 -24.08 2.89
C ASP A 92 5.63 -23.53 2.40
N LEU A 93 5.58 -22.25 2.01
CA LEU A 93 4.38 -21.63 1.45
C LEU A 93 3.90 -22.35 0.18
N ALA A 94 4.82 -22.67 -0.73
CA ALA A 94 4.51 -23.40 -1.95
C ALA A 94 3.93 -24.79 -1.64
N ASN A 95 4.53 -25.51 -0.69
CA ASN A 95 4.04 -26.82 -0.26
C ASN A 95 2.64 -26.75 0.36
N MET A 96 2.36 -25.72 1.16
CA MET A 96 1.02 -25.47 1.72
C MET A 96 0.00 -25.22 0.59
N ALA A 97 0.33 -24.34 -0.35
CA ALA A 97 -0.55 -24.02 -1.48
C ALA A 97 -0.84 -25.26 -2.35
N ILE A 98 0.17 -26.07 -2.66
CA ILE A 98 0.00 -27.32 -3.40
C ILE A 98 -0.89 -28.30 -2.64
N THR A 99 -0.71 -28.41 -1.32
CA THR A 99 -1.51 -29.31 -0.47
C THR A 99 -2.98 -28.91 -0.49
N GLU A 100 -3.29 -27.62 -0.35
CA GLU A 100 -4.68 -27.14 -0.39
C GLU A 100 -5.28 -27.28 -1.79
N ALA A 101 -4.53 -26.95 -2.85
CA ALA A 101 -5.00 -27.12 -4.22
C ALA A 101 -5.37 -28.58 -4.52
N ARG A 102 -4.63 -29.55 -3.96
CA ARG A 102 -4.94 -30.99 -4.10
C ARG A 102 -6.19 -31.44 -3.34
N LYS A 103 -6.57 -30.76 -2.25
CA LYS A 103 -7.83 -31.06 -1.52
C LYS A 103 -9.07 -30.54 -2.23
N MET A 104 -8.91 -29.57 -3.12
CA MET A 104 -10.00 -28.98 -3.90
C MET A 104 -10.35 -29.78 -5.17
N VAL A 105 -9.56 -30.82 -5.49
CA VAL A 105 -9.80 -31.79 -6.58
C VAL A 105 -10.36 -33.08 -5.99
#